data_AF-A0A537N5Y7-F1
#
_entry.id   AF-A0A537N5Y7-F1
#
_cell.length_a   1.000
_cell.length_b   1.000
_cell.length_c   1.000
_cell.angle_alpha   90.00
_cell.angle_beta   90.00
_cell.angle_gamma   90.00
#
_symmetry.space_group_name_H-M   'P 1'
#
loop_
_entity.id
_entity.type
_entity.pdbx_description
1 polymer ?
#
loop_
_entity_poly.entity_id
_entity_poly.type
_entity_poly.pdbx_seq_one_letter_code
_entity_poly.pdbx_strand_id
1 'polypeptide(L)' 'VSRRGVLIKAAKRGQDRRVDLPSIGPQTIEGAKRAGLAGIAVTAGSTILADPDRIGAAADRERLFVVGLADKATTSSS' A
#
# COMPACT_ATOMS: atom_id res chain seq x y z
N VAL A 1 -6.21 -21.53 5.46
CA VAL A 1 -5.91 -20.44 6.41
C VAL A 1 -6.73 -19.22 6.03
N SER A 2 -7.60 -18.74 6.92
CA SER A 2 -8.40 -17.53 6.69
C SER A 2 -7.54 -16.30 7.04
N ARG A 3 -7.09 -15.57 6.02
CA ARG A 3 -6.35 -14.31 6.20
C ARG A 3 -7.28 -13.22 6.70
N ARG A 4 -6.82 -12.38 7.62
CA ARG A 4 -7.63 -11.31 8.22
C ARG A 4 -6.79 -10.05 8.41
N GLY A 5 -7.41 -8.90 8.23
CA GLY A 5 -6.77 -7.60 8.43
C GLY A 5 -6.05 -7.06 7.19
N VAL A 6 -5.80 -5.74 7.22
CA VAL A 6 -5.20 -4.97 6.13
C VAL A 6 -4.18 -4.01 6.72
N LEU A 7 -2.98 -3.95 6.15
CA LEU A 7 -2.00 -2.91 6.47
C LEU A 7 -2.36 -1.64 5.70
N ILE A 8 -2.46 -0.51 6.38
CA ILE A 8 -2.69 0.80 5.75
C ILE A 8 -1.44 1.67 5.95
N LYS A 9 -0.84 2.12 4.84
CA LYS A 9 0.17 3.19 4.86
C LYS A 9 -0.37 4.42 4.15
N ALA A 10 -0.76 5.43 4.95
CA ALA A 10 -1.22 6.71 4.46
C ALA A 10 -0.39 7.84 5.07
N ALA A 11 -0.26 8.94 4.35
CA ALA A 11 0.38 10.14 4.89
C ALA A 11 -0.43 10.65 6.10
N LYS A 12 0.24 11.00 7.20
CA LYS A 12 -0.43 11.51 8.40
C LYS A 12 -1.06 12.88 8.11
N ARG A 13 -2.18 13.21 8.75
CA ARG A 13 -2.77 14.56 8.66
C ARG A 13 -1.73 15.57 9.15
N GLY A 14 -1.33 16.50 8.28
CA GLY A 14 -0.30 17.50 8.57
C GLY A 14 1.15 17.05 8.31
N GLN A 15 1.38 15.83 7.78
CA GLN A 15 2.70 15.45 7.27
C GLN A 15 3.02 16.28 6.03
N ASP A 16 4.15 16.99 6.02
CA ASP A 16 4.61 17.68 4.82
C ASP A 16 4.99 16.63 3.78
N ARG A 17 4.12 16.47 2.78
CA ARG A 17 4.28 15.52 1.67
C ARG A 17 5.52 15.80 0.83
N ARG A 18 6.14 16.98 0.95
CA ARG A 18 7.40 17.34 0.27
C ARG A 18 8.63 16.79 0.98
N VAL A 19 8.50 16.39 2.24
CA VAL A 19 9.62 15.97 3.09
C VAL A 19 9.59 14.48 3.37
N ASP A 20 8.40 13.86 3.47
CA ASP A 20 8.26 12.43 3.70
C ASP A 20 6.98 11.86 3.08
N LEU A 21 7.14 10.87 2.20
CA LEU A 21 6.03 10.10 1.63
C LEU A 21 6.08 8.66 2.18
N PRO A 22 4.93 8.04 2.51
CA PRO A 22 4.91 6.64 2.85
C PRO A 22 5.51 5.81 1.71
N SER A 23 6.24 4.75 2.06
CA SER A 23 6.87 3.86 1.08
C SER A 23 6.54 2.39 1.36
N ILE A 24 6.42 1.60 0.29
CA ILE A 24 6.37 0.13 0.37
C ILE A 24 7.34 -0.48 -0.62
N GLY A 25 7.79 -1.70 -0.32
CA GLY A 25 8.68 -2.50 -1.17
C GLY A 25 8.35 -3.99 -1.05
N PRO A 26 9.09 -4.88 -1.74
CA PRO A 26 8.84 -6.33 -1.71
C PRO A 26 8.84 -6.90 -0.29
N GLN A 27 9.72 -6.39 0.58
CA GLN A 27 9.78 -6.75 2.00
C GLN A 27 8.48 -6.45 2.78
N THR A 28 7.71 -5.44 2.34
CA THR A 28 6.40 -5.14 2.94
C THR A 28 5.40 -6.24 2.62
N ILE A 29 5.45 -6.79 1.41
CA ILE A 29 4.59 -7.92 0.99
C ILE A 29 4.92 -9.17 1.80
N GLU A 30 6.21 -9.48 1.95
CA GLU A 30 6.66 -10.60 2.79
C GLU A 30 6.23 -10.42 4.25
N GLY A 31 6.35 -9.20 4.78
CA GLY A 31 5.87 -8.86 6.12
C GLY A 31 4.37 -9.08 6.29
N ALA A 32 3.56 -8.58 5.36
CA ALA A 32 2.11 -8.76 5.37
C ALA A 32 1.71 -10.24 5.28
N LYS A 33 2.42 -11.02 4.48
CA LYS A 33 2.26 -12.48 4.39
C LYS A 33 2.54 -13.16 5.72
N ARG A 34 3.69 -12.87 6.34
CA ARG A 34 4.08 -13.45 7.64
C ARG A 34 3.08 -13.12 8.74
N ALA A 35 2.50 -11.92 8.70
CA ALA A 35 1.46 -11.48 9.63
C ALA A 35 0.07 -12.08 9.35
N GLY A 36 -0.10 -12.86 8.28
CA GLY A 36 -1.39 -13.45 7.93
C GLY A 36 -2.43 -12.45 7.42
N LEU A 37 -1.99 -11.28 6.93
CA LEU A 37 -2.87 -10.24 6.42
C LEU A 37 -3.49 -10.64 5.08
N ALA A 38 -4.61 -10.00 4.74
CA ALA A 38 -5.28 -10.19 3.46
C ALA A 38 -4.67 -9.30 2.35
N GLY A 39 -4.09 -8.15 2.71
CA GLY A 39 -3.49 -7.23 1.76
C GLY A 39 -3.02 -5.91 2.36
N ILE A 40 -2.70 -4.97 1.48
CA ILE A 40 -2.12 -3.67 1.79
C ILE A 40 -2.90 -2.57 1.05
N ALA A 41 -3.20 -1.47 1.74
CA ALA A 41 -3.73 -0.26 1.14
C ALA A 41 -2.77 0.92 1.34
N VAL A 42 -2.60 1.72 0.29
CA VAL A 42 -1.72 2.90 0.28
C VAL A 42 -2.44 4.12 -0.29
N THR A 43 -1.95 5.34 -0.02
CA THR A 43 -2.52 6.54 -0.65
C THR A 43 -2.05 6.66 -2.11
N ALA A 44 -2.99 6.62 -3.06
CA ALA A 44 -2.69 6.78 -4.47
C ALA A 44 -2.08 8.16 -4.76
N GLY A 45 -1.03 8.19 -5.59
CA GLY A 45 -0.32 9.44 -5.93
C GLY A 45 0.47 10.06 -4.77
N SER A 46 0.57 9.39 -3.62
CA SER A 46 1.33 9.90 -2.46
C SER A 46 2.03 8.76 -1.69
N THR A 47 2.42 7.71 -2.40
CA THR A 47 3.18 6.58 -1.84
C THR A 47 4.29 6.19 -2.82
N ILE A 48 5.50 6.02 -2.30
CA ILE A 48 6.65 5.53 -3.07
C ILE A 48 6.61 4.00 -3.13
N LEU A 49 6.68 3.44 -4.34
CA LEU A 49 6.81 2.00 -4.56
C LEU A 49 8.27 1.69 -4.89
N ALA A 50 8.98 1.06 -3.96
CA ALA A 50 10.31 0.53 -4.22
C ALA A 50 10.16 -0.77 -5.03
N ASP A 51 10.56 -0.75 -6.30
CA ASP A 51 10.46 -1.87 -7.25
C ASP A 51 9.00 -2.35 -7.44
N PRO A 52 8.18 -1.59 -8.21
CA PRO A 52 6.78 -1.90 -8.46
C PRO A 52 6.55 -3.29 -9.06
N ASP A 53 7.43 -3.74 -9.95
CA ASP A 53 7.32 -5.03 -10.62
C ASP A 53 7.49 -6.17 -9.63
N ARG A 54 8.49 -6.08 -8.75
CA ARG A 54 8.66 -7.07 -7.67
C ARG A 54 7.55 -7.02 -6.64
N ILE A 55 6.99 -5.85 -6.35
CA ILE A 55 5.81 -5.74 -5.49
C ILE A 55 4.64 -6.51 -6.10
N GLY A 56 4.33 -6.29 -7.38
CA GLY A 56 3.24 -6.97 -8.09
C GLY A 56 3.44 -8.49 -8.10
N ALA A 57 4.62 -8.95 -8.55
CA ALA A 57 4.94 -10.37 -8.61
C ALA A 57 4.88 -11.06 -7.23
N ALA A 58 5.37 -10.40 -6.18
CA ALA A 58 5.29 -10.93 -4.82
C ALA A 58 3.84 -10.96 -4.31
N ALA A 59 3.05 -9.92 -4.58
CA ALA A 59 1.66 -9.85 -4.16
C ALA A 59 0.84 -10.99 -4.79
N ASP A 60 1.01 -11.24 -6.10
CA ASP A 60 0.36 -12.32 -6.82
C ASP A 60 0.76 -13.69 -6.27
N ARG A 61 2.07 -13.93 -6.11
CA ARG A 61 2.61 -15.18 -5.56
C ARG A 61 2.05 -15.47 -4.17
N GLU A 62 2.00 -14.46 -3.32
CA GLU A 62 1.50 -14.59 -1.96
C GLU A 62 -0.03 -14.53 -1.86
N ARG A 63 -0.74 -14.23 -2.96
CA ARG A 63 -2.19 -13.98 -3.05
C ARG A 63 -2.66 -12.81 -2.18
N LEU A 64 -1.83 -11.79 -2.01
CA LEU A 64 -2.14 -10.57 -1.27
C LEU A 64 -2.61 -9.50 -2.26
N PHE A 65 -3.64 -8.73 -1.91
CA PHE A 65 -3.97 -7.55 -2.69
C PHE A 65 -3.08 -6.37 -2.29
N VAL A 66 -2.79 -5.48 -3.25
CA VAL A 66 -2.23 -4.15 -3.02
C VAL A 66 -3.13 -3.14 -3.74
N VAL A 67 -3.64 -2.15 -3.01
CA VAL A 67 -4.56 -1.15 -3.57
C VAL A 67 -4.14 0.27 -3.23
N GLY A 68 -4.21 1.16 -4.23
CA GLY A 68 -4.10 2.60 -4.04
C GLY A 68 -5.49 3.21 -3.80
N LEU A 69 -5.68 3.90 -2.68
CA LEU A 69 -6.90 4.62 -2.36
C LEU A 69 -6.70 6.11 -2.65
N ALA A 70 -7.61 6.68 -3.44
CA ALA A 70 -7.65 8.13 -3.66
C ALA A 70 -8.11 8.84 -2.37
N ASP A 71 -7.54 10.02 -2.11
CA ASP A 71 -8.07 10.92 -1.09
C ASP A 71 -9.43 11.44 -1.55
N LYS A 72 -10.38 11.65 -0.64
CA LYS A 72 -11.75 12.09 -1.00
C LYS A 72 -11.76 13.42 -1.77
N ALA A 73 -10.70 14.24 -1.64
CA ALA A 73 -10.53 15.50 -2.34
C ALA A 73 -10.29 15.36 -3.86
N THR A 74 -9.91 14.18 -4.37
CA THR A 74 -9.59 13.98 -5.80
C THR A 74 -10.80 13.50 -6.63
N THR A 75 -12.02 13.54 -6.08
CA THR A 75 -13.21 13.35 -6.92
C THR A 75 -13.44 14.64 -7.71
N SER A 76 -12.68 14.82 -8.81
CA SER A 76 -13.11 15.73 -9.86
C SER A 76 -14.42 15.17 -10.40
N SER A 77 -15.52 15.80 -10.02
CA SER A 77 -16.77 15.76 -10.77
C SER A 77 -16.46 16.08 -12.23
N SER A 78 -16.54 15.06 -13.08
CA SER A 78 -16.67 15.16 -14.53
C SER A 78 -17.53 14.00 -14.97
#